data_AF-A0A7K1IWV8-F1
#
_entry.id   AF-A0A7K1IWV8-F1
#
_cell.length_a   1.000
_cell.length_b   1.000
_cell.length_c   1.000
_cell.angle_alpha   90.00
_cell.angle_beta   90.00
_cell.angle_gamma   90.00
#
_symmetry.space_group_name_H-M   'P 1'
#
loop_
_entity.id
_entity.type
_entity.pdbx_description
1 polymer ?
#
loop_
_entity_poly.entity_id
_entity_poly.type
_entity_poly.pdbx_seq_one_letter_code
_entity_poly.pdbx_strand_id
1 'polypeptide(L)'
;MKRTLLNVAGIFIALGIVVSSCSLPGDGSVKQIDTDKIPYELNATTTSSPPTTVPASTTTSPVIETTTSTSSSTIPVEIVSMFFVAGTQVVPIDRLLLSPAAAPQVLAALSEGPPEGDAAAGLRSALPVGFAAEVTVERGIATVVLPGTFITDLPGGEQRLAVAQIVLTLTRQSGVGQVRFTSNNEPQSVPRGRGDLSTPGATVACDDYANLLPSNFSC
;
A
#
# COMPACT_ATOMS: atom_id res chain seq x y z
N MET A 1 -30.35 56.03 7.29
CA MET A 1 -30.39 57.08 6.24
C MET A 1 -29.13 56.93 5.37
N LYS A 2 -29.31 57.01 4.03
CA LYS A 2 -28.31 57.03 2.93
C LYS A 2 -27.55 55.71 2.69
N ARG A 3 -27.84 54.84 1.70
CA ARG A 3 -28.10 54.92 0.23
C ARG A 3 -26.89 55.29 -0.64
N THR A 4 -26.33 54.28 -1.31
CA THR A 4 -25.79 54.25 -2.70
C THR A 4 -25.33 52.79 -2.97
N LEU A 5 -25.89 51.91 -3.81
CA LEU A 5 -26.47 51.90 -5.17
C LEU A 5 -25.48 52.17 -6.32
N LEU A 6 -25.40 51.19 -7.24
CA LEU A 6 -24.89 51.18 -8.64
C LEU A 6 -23.36 51.14 -8.84
N ASN A 7 -22.74 50.43 -9.80
CA ASN A 7 -23.23 49.74 -11.01
C ASN A 7 -22.16 48.79 -11.61
N VAL A 8 -22.63 47.63 -12.11
CA VAL A 8 -22.43 47.05 -13.47
C VAL A 8 -21.05 47.16 -14.16
N ALA A 9 -20.45 46.01 -14.45
CA ALA A 9 -19.96 45.66 -15.80
C ALA A 9 -19.73 44.15 -15.90
N GLY A 10 -20.57 43.47 -16.67
CA GLY A 10 -20.41 42.05 -16.98
C GLY A 10 -19.29 41.83 -17.98
N ILE A 11 -18.56 40.72 -17.79
CA ILE A 11 -17.76 40.08 -18.82
C ILE A 11 -18.17 38.61 -18.81
N PHE A 12 -19.10 38.27 -19.70
CA PHE A 12 -19.33 36.91 -20.18
C PHE A 12 -18.13 36.55 -21.06
N ILE A 13 -17.11 35.87 -20.50
CA ILE A 13 -16.08 35.23 -21.32
C ILE A 13 -16.57 33.84 -21.71
N ALA A 14 -16.61 33.67 -23.02
CA ALA A 14 -17.12 32.54 -23.74
C ALA A 14 -16.43 31.23 -23.34
N LEU A 15 -17.30 30.25 -23.09
CA LEU A 15 -17.19 28.84 -23.43
C LEU A 15 -16.11 28.53 -24.48
N GLY A 16 -15.14 27.71 -24.10
CA GLY A 16 -14.14 27.19 -25.03
C GLY A 16 -13.14 26.25 -24.35
N ILE A 17 -13.57 25.04 -23.98
CA ILE A 17 -12.65 23.94 -23.75
C ILE A 17 -12.98 22.85 -24.76
N VAL A 18 -12.10 22.74 -25.74
CA VAL A 18 -12.15 21.79 -26.85
C VAL A 18 -11.91 20.40 -26.28
N VAL A 19 -12.89 19.50 -26.46
CA VAL A 19 -12.75 18.08 -26.19
C VAL A 19 -11.97 17.46 -27.34
N SER A 20 -10.69 17.20 -27.16
CA SER A 20 -9.91 16.34 -28.05
C SER A 20 -10.09 14.89 -27.63
N SER A 21 -11.23 14.30 -27.99
CA SER A 21 -11.41 12.85 -28.00
C SER A 21 -10.59 12.27 -29.17
N CYS A 22 -9.62 11.41 -28.88
CA CYS A 22 -9.05 10.54 -29.91
C CYS A 22 -10.12 9.52 -30.33
N SER A 23 -10.85 9.84 -31.39
CA SER A 23 -11.65 8.90 -32.15
C SER A 23 -10.75 8.21 -33.17
N LEU A 24 -10.63 6.89 -33.08
CA LEU A 24 -10.00 6.07 -34.12
C LEU A 24 -11.07 5.74 -35.19
N PRO A 25 -10.91 6.14 -36.45
CA PRO A 25 -11.67 5.57 -37.54
C PRO A 25 -11.00 4.26 -37.96
N GLY A 26 -11.61 3.14 -37.59
CA GLY A 26 -11.16 1.80 -37.95
C GLY A 26 -12.34 0.98 -38.45
N ASP A 27 -12.59 1.05 -39.75
CA ASP A 27 -13.46 0.14 -40.49
C ASP A 27 -12.88 -1.29 -40.47
N GLY A 28 -13.75 -2.30 -40.34
CA GLY A 28 -13.57 -3.56 -41.06
C GLY A 28 -12.80 -4.70 -40.36
N SER A 29 -13.57 -5.61 -39.77
CA SER A 29 -13.34 -7.08 -39.72
C SER A 29 -12.16 -7.61 -38.89
N VAL A 30 -12.50 -8.36 -37.83
CA VAL A 30 -11.59 -9.28 -37.14
C VAL A 30 -11.10 -10.33 -38.14
N LYS A 31 -9.83 -10.27 -38.53
CA LYS A 31 -9.19 -11.30 -39.34
C LYS A 31 -8.68 -12.38 -38.38
N GLN A 32 -9.32 -13.54 -38.40
CA GLN A 32 -8.89 -14.72 -37.65
C GLN A 32 -7.49 -15.12 -38.12
N ILE A 33 -6.56 -15.27 -37.18
CA ILE A 33 -5.21 -15.77 -37.45
C ILE A 33 -5.34 -17.26 -37.71
N ASP A 34 -4.83 -17.71 -38.86
CA ASP A 34 -4.77 -19.11 -39.24
C ASP A 34 -3.94 -19.90 -38.22
N THR A 35 -4.49 -21.00 -37.72
CA THR A 35 -3.96 -21.74 -36.56
C THR A 35 -2.70 -22.56 -36.90
N ASP A 36 -2.26 -22.55 -38.16
CA ASP A 36 -1.12 -23.33 -38.65
C ASP A 36 0.25 -22.64 -38.43
N LYS A 37 0.31 -21.55 -37.65
CA LYS A 37 1.54 -20.82 -37.32
C LYS A 37 1.81 -20.70 -35.80
N ILE A 38 1.04 -21.40 -34.96
CA ILE A 38 1.24 -21.40 -33.51
C ILE A 38 2.03 -22.66 -33.11
N PRO A 39 3.25 -22.54 -32.53
CA PRO A 39 3.97 -23.70 -32.01
C PRO A 39 3.17 -24.41 -30.91
N TYR A 40 3.21 -25.74 -30.91
CA TYR A 40 2.33 -26.69 -30.22
C TYR A 40 2.26 -26.61 -28.67
N GLU A 41 2.94 -25.68 -28.01
CA GLU A 41 3.12 -25.69 -26.55
C GLU A 41 1.99 -24.99 -25.76
N LEU A 42 0.93 -24.48 -26.41
CA LEU A 42 -0.08 -23.61 -25.76
C LEU A 42 -1.55 -24.08 -25.86
N ASN A 43 -1.83 -25.34 -26.23
CA ASN A 43 -3.21 -25.86 -26.26
C ASN A 43 -3.49 -27.01 -25.28
N ALA A 44 -2.81 -27.06 -24.13
CA ALA A 44 -3.15 -28.03 -23.09
C ALA A 44 -4.39 -27.58 -22.27
N THR A 45 -5.57 -27.62 -22.89
CA THR A 45 -6.81 -27.87 -22.14
C THR A 45 -7.10 -29.36 -22.25
N THR A 46 -6.85 -30.13 -21.18
CA THR A 46 -7.18 -31.56 -21.14
C THR A 46 -7.96 -31.90 -19.87
N THR A 47 -9.27 -31.70 -19.96
CA THR A 47 -10.24 -32.56 -19.26
C THR A 47 -10.53 -33.75 -20.16
N SER A 48 -10.18 -34.98 -19.74
CA SER A 48 -10.79 -36.21 -20.29
C SER A 48 -10.57 -37.43 -19.39
N SER A 49 -11.64 -38.22 -19.28
CA SER A 49 -11.91 -39.41 -18.47
C SER A 49 -11.06 -40.66 -18.80
N PRO A 50 -11.06 -41.73 -17.96
CA PRO A 50 -10.20 -42.91 -18.13
C PRO A 50 -10.82 -43.91 -19.14
N PRO A 51 -10.02 -44.77 -19.81
CA PRO A 51 -9.93 -46.17 -19.32
C PRO A 51 -8.69 -47.01 -19.75
N THR A 52 -8.58 -48.17 -19.06
CA THR A 52 -8.09 -49.49 -19.51
C THR A 52 -6.57 -49.82 -19.62
N THR A 53 -6.23 -50.82 -18.82
CA THR A 53 -5.02 -51.65 -18.67
C THR A 53 -4.77 -52.64 -19.82
N VAL A 54 -3.51 -52.91 -20.22
CA VAL A 54 -2.90 -54.23 -20.60
C VAL A 54 -1.34 -54.07 -20.65
N PRO A 55 -0.50 -55.11 -20.37
CA PRO A 55 0.92 -54.97 -19.98
C PRO A 55 1.95 -55.46 -21.03
N ALA A 56 3.25 -55.41 -20.64
CA ALA A 56 4.46 -56.00 -21.25
C ALA A 56 5.18 -55.12 -22.31
N SER A 57 6.51 -55.03 -22.43
CA SER A 57 7.66 -55.61 -21.72
C SER A 57 8.92 -54.78 -22.07
N THR A 58 9.87 -54.76 -21.12
CA THR A 58 11.31 -54.46 -21.19
C THR A 58 11.94 -54.02 -22.53
N THR A 59 12.62 -52.86 -22.50
CA THR A 59 13.94 -52.71 -23.12
C THR A 59 14.80 -51.78 -22.25
N THR A 60 15.92 -52.35 -21.81
CA THR A 60 16.94 -51.79 -20.94
C THR A 60 17.73 -50.71 -21.68
N SER A 61 17.76 -49.50 -21.13
CA SER A 61 18.78 -48.48 -21.45
C SER A 61 19.25 -47.88 -20.13
N PRO A 62 20.57 -47.81 -19.86
CA PRO A 62 21.07 -47.13 -18.67
C PRO A 62 20.97 -45.62 -18.93
N VAL A 63 19.89 -44.99 -18.48
CA VAL A 63 19.87 -43.54 -18.31
C VAL A 63 20.66 -43.26 -17.05
N ILE A 64 21.84 -42.69 -17.23
CA ILE A 64 22.62 -42.08 -16.16
C ILE A 64 21.71 -41.02 -15.53
N GLU A 65 21.25 -41.27 -14.30
CA GLU A 65 20.55 -40.28 -13.49
C GLU A 65 21.55 -39.19 -13.14
N THR A 66 21.62 -38.15 -13.98
CA THR A 66 22.15 -36.86 -13.55
C THR A 66 21.15 -36.30 -12.56
N THR A 67 21.33 -36.61 -11.28
CA THR A 67 20.66 -35.94 -10.18
C THR A 67 21.14 -34.49 -10.12
N THR A 68 20.56 -33.65 -10.98
CA THR A 68 20.71 -32.20 -10.90
C THR A 68 20.05 -31.76 -9.60
N SER A 69 20.86 -31.61 -8.57
CA SER A 69 20.45 -31.09 -7.28
C SER A 69 20.23 -29.58 -7.42
N THR A 70 19.03 -29.18 -7.84
CA THR A 70 18.62 -27.77 -7.87
C THR A 70 18.52 -27.27 -6.44
N SER A 71 19.60 -26.67 -5.93
CA SER A 71 19.60 -25.98 -4.63
C SER A 71 18.84 -24.66 -4.78
N SER A 72 17.52 -24.69 -4.59
CA SER A 72 16.70 -23.48 -4.53
C SER A 72 16.89 -22.83 -3.15
N SER A 73 17.70 -21.78 -3.08
CA SER A 73 17.83 -20.95 -1.87
C SER A 73 16.62 -20.02 -1.78
N THR A 74 15.64 -20.37 -0.97
CA THR A 74 14.46 -19.51 -0.71
C THR A 74 14.79 -18.48 0.37
N ILE A 75 14.73 -17.19 0.04
CA ILE A 75 14.91 -16.08 0.99
C ILE A 75 13.65 -16.03 1.89
N PRO A 76 13.77 -15.99 3.24
CA PRO A 76 12.61 -15.99 4.12
C PRO A 76 11.84 -14.65 4.08
N VAL A 77 10.52 -14.74 4.10
CA VAL A 77 9.59 -13.58 4.10
C VAL A 77 8.56 -13.70 5.23
N GLU A 78 8.01 -12.56 5.63
CA GLU A 78 6.99 -12.40 6.67
C GLU A 78 5.85 -11.51 6.18
N ILE A 79 4.62 -11.78 6.62
CA ILE A 79 3.44 -10.95 6.33
C ILE A 79 3.35 -9.82 7.36
N VAL A 80 3.29 -8.58 6.89
CA VAL A 80 3.17 -7.37 7.70
C VAL A 80 1.91 -6.61 7.33
N SER A 81 1.05 -6.33 8.30
CA SER A 81 -0.11 -5.45 8.09
C SER A 81 0.32 -3.98 8.11
N MET A 82 0.20 -3.32 6.97
CA MET A 82 0.47 -1.89 6.77
C MET A 82 -0.84 -1.13 6.65
N PHE A 83 -0.92 0.03 7.28
CA PHE A 83 -2.15 0.81 7.29
C PHE A 83 -2.08 1.90 6.22
N PHE A 84 -3.17 2.10 5.48
CA PHE A 84 -3.30 3.14 4.45
C PHE A 84 -4.65 3.83 4.56
N VAL A 85 -4.78 5.02 4.00
CA VAL A 85 -6.01 5.80 4.10
C VAL A 85 -7.00 5.41 3.01
N ALA A 86 -8.26 5.19 3.40
CA ALA A 86 -9.40 5.06 2.52
C ALA A 86 -10.49 6.06 2.96
N GLY A 87 -10.69 7.12 2.18
CA GLY A 87 -11.58 8.23 2.57
C GLY A 87 -11.09 8.92 3.85
N THR A 88 -11.81 8.71 4.97
CA THR A 88 -11.49 9.25 6.31
C THR A 88 -11.05 8.17 7.31
N GLN A 89 -10.97 6.92 6.87
CA GLN A 89 -10.54 5.78 7.68
C GLN A 89 -9.12 5.36 7.32
N VAL A 90 -8.50 4.58 8.21
CA VAL A 90 -7.22 3.94 7.98
C VAL A 90 -7.43 2.42 7.99
N VAL A 91 -7.10 1.75 6.90
CA VAL A 91 -7.38 0.33 6.65
C VAL A 91 -6.08 -0.46 6.56
N PRO A 92 -6.02 -1.68 7.13
CA PRO A 92 -4.85 -2.54 6.99
C PRO A 92 -4.81 -3.23 5.63
N ILE A 93 -3.60 -3.39 5.11
CA ILE A 93 -3.25 -4.14 3.91
C ILE A 93 -2.02 -4.98 4.23
N ASP A 94 -2.10 -6.28 3.95
CA ASP A 94 -0.99 -7.18 4.19
C ASP A 94 0.06 -7.08 3.08
N ARG A 95 1.33 -6.98 3.47
CA ARG A 95 2.48 -6.90 2.57
C ARG A 95 3.54 -7.91 2.99
N LEU A 96 4.16 -8.57 2.01
CA LEU A 96 5.31 -9.44 2.25
C LEU A 96 6.58 -8.61 2.37
N LEU A 97 7.32 -8.79 3.46
CA LEU A 97 8.64 -8.22 3.69
C LEU A 97 9.67 -9.30 3.97
N LEU A 98 10.94 -9.01 3.70
CA LEU A 98 12.05 -9.89 4.10
C LEU A 98 12.06 -10.05 5.62
N SER A 99 12.27 -11.27 6.09
CA SER A 99 12.34 -11.58 7.52
C SER A 99 13.76 -11.39 8.07
N PRO A 100 13.92 -10.84 9.29
CA PRO A 100 12.86 -10.30 10.15
C PRO A 100 12.39 -8.92 9.69
N ALA A 101 11.08 -8.69 9.68
CA ALA A 101 10.51 -7.39 9.32
C ALA A 101 10.65 -6.38 10.48
N ALA A 102 11.85 -5.84 10.67
CA ALA A 102 12.13 -4.89 11.76
C ALA A 102 11.43 -3.53 11.55
N ALA A 103 11.17 -2.80 12.64
CA ALA A 103 10.46 -1.51 12.60
C ALA A 103 11.01 -0.49 11.57
N PRO A 104 12.35 -0.32 11.38
CA PRO A 104 12.88 0.55 10.34
C PRO A 104 12.50 0.11 8.92
N GLN A 105 12.53 -1.19 8.63
CA GLN A 105 12.14 -1.75 7.34
C GLN A 105 10.64 -1.59 7.11
N VAL A 106 9.82 -1.78 8.14
CA VAL A 106 8.37 -1.59 8.07
C VAL A 106 8.02 -0.12 7.83
N LEU A 107 8.67 0.82 8.52
CA LEU A 107 8.44 2.25 8.32
C LEU A 107 8.90 2.72 6.94
N ALA A 108 10.04 2.21 6.46
CA ALA A 108 10.51 2.47 5.10
C ALA A 108 9.52 1.95 4.06
N ALA A 109 9.06 0.70 4.20
CA ALA A 109 8.06 0.11 3.33
C ALA A 109 6.71 0.85 3.36
N LEU A 110 6.31 1.41 4.51
CA LEU A 110 5.11 2.25 4.64
C LEU A 110 5.27 3.58 3.89
N SER A 111 6.48 4.14 3.85
CA SER A 111 6.78 5.40 3.16
C SER A 111 6.74 5.29 1.63
N GLU A 112 6.88 4.08 1.09
CA GLU A 112 6.71 3.81 -0.36
C GLU A 112 5.25 4.00 -0.80
N GLY A 113 4.30 3.94 0.13
CA GLY A 113 2.87 4.08 -0.15
C GLY A 113 2.15 2.73 -0.35
N PRO A 114 0.87 2.76 -0.74
CA PRO A 114 0.07 1.56 -0.95
C PRO A 114 0.64 0.69 -2.08
N PRO A 115 0.39 -0.63 -2.06
CA PRO A 115 0.79 -1.50 -3.17
C PRO A 115 0.13 -1.06 -4.47
N GLU A 116 0.68 -1.44 -5.62
CA GLU A 116 0.07 -1.17 -6.93
C GLU A 116 -1.04 -2.19 -7.27
N GLY A 117 -1.84 -1.88 -8.29
CA GLY A 117 -2.89 -2.76 -8.82
C GLY A 117 -4.24 -2.60 -8.11
N ASP A 118 -5.13 -3.59 -8.28
CA ASP A 118 -6.51 -3.52 -7.77
C ASP A 118 -6.58 -3.40 -6.24
N ALA A 119 -5.59 -3.94 -5.53
CA ALA A 119 -5.47 -3.81 -4.07
C ALA A 119 -5.25 -2.35 -3.61
N ALA A 120 -4.79 -1.48 -4.50
CA ALA A 120 -4.57 -0.05 -4.26
C ALA A 120 -5.84 0.79 -4.45
N ALA A 121 -6.90 0.23 -5.04
CA ALA A 121 -8.02 1.03 -5.52
C ALA A 121 -8.71 1.78 -4.37
N GLY A 122 -8.68 3.11 -4.43
CA GLY A 122 -9.23 3.99 -3.40
C GLY A 122 -8.35 4.15 -2.15
N LEU A 123 -7.16 3.53 -2.12
CA LEU A 123 -6.16 3.73 -1.08
C LEU A 123 -5.23 4.88 -1.43
N ARG A 124 -4.76 5.57 -0.40
CA ARG A 124 -3.71 6.58 -0.50
C ARG A 124 -2.83 6.55 0.74
N SER A 125 -1.63 7.09 0.63
CA SER A 125 -0.82 7.44 1.80
C SER A 125 -1.23 8.82 2.30
N ALA A 126 -1.26 9.01 3.62
CA ALA A 126 -1.26 10.35 4.24
C ALA A 126 0.17 10.85 4.52
N LEU A 127 1.17 9.99 4.34
CA LEU A 127 2.57 10.41 4.42
C LEU A 127 2.91 11.26 3.18
N PRO A 128 3.60 12.41 3.36
CA PRO A 128 4.10 13.20 2.25
C PRO A 128 4.98 12.39 1.29
N VAL A 129 5.00 12.78 0.02
CA VAL A 129 5.94 12.19 -0.95
C VAL A 129 7.37 12.45 -0.48
N GLY A 130 8.20 11.41 -0.50
CA GLY A 130 9.57 11.49 0.00
C GLY A 130 9.68 11.56 1.53
N PHE A 131 8.61 11.22 2.26
CA PHE A 131 8.66 11.06 3.71
C PHE A 131 9.76 10.07 4.10
N ALA A 132 10.68 10.53 4.93
CA ALA A 132 11.73 9.71 5.51
C ALA A 132 11.78 10.00 7.01
N ALA A 133 11.75 8.94 7.81
CA ALA A 133 11.79 9.01 9.26
C ALA A 133 12.60 7.83 9.80
N GLU A 134 13.32 8.08 10.88
CA GLU A 134 14.02 7.03 11.61
C GLU A 134 13.12 6.49 12.73
N VAL A 135 13.30 5.21 13.07
CA VAL A 135 12.59 4.59 14.19
C VAL A 135 13.53 3.71 14.99
N THR A 136 13.48 3.85 16.31
CA THR A 136 14.19 3.00 17.27
C THR A 136 13.20 2.40 18.24
N VAL A 137 13.31 1.11 18.54
CA VAL A 137 12.42 0.41 19.47
C VAL A 137 13.17 0.07 20.75
N GLU A 138 12.65 0.57 21.88
CA GLU A 138 13.20 0.27 23.20
C GLU A 138 12.06 -0.01 24.17
N ARG A 139 12.14 -1.13 24.90
CA ARG A 139 11.16 -1.50 25.96
C ARG A 139 9.69 -1.44 25.50
N GLY A 140 9.39 -1.84 24.27
CA GLY A 140 8.02 -1.81 23.74
C GLY A 140 7.58 -0.48 23.14
N ILE A 141 8.45 0.53 23.11
CA ILE A 141 8.15 1.88 22.62
C ILE A 141 8.97 2.15 21.36
N ALA A 142 8.29 2.37 20.23
CA ALA A 142 8.92 2.86 19.01
C ALA A 142 9.02 4.40 19.07
N THR A 143 10.24 4.93 19.09
CA THR A 143 10.49 6.38 18.96
C THR A 143 10.74 6.69 17.49
N VAL A 144 9.85 7.49 16.89
CA VAL A 144 9.92 7.94 15.50
C VAL A 144 10.45 9.37 15.44
N VAL A 145 11.48 9.60 14.61
CA VAL A 145 12.04 10.91 14.34
C VAL A 145 11.39 11.47 13.08
N LEU A 146 10.50 12.43 13.25
CA LEU A 146 9.75 13.07 12.17
C LEU A 146 10.58 14.19 11.53
N PRO A 147 10.51 14.35 10.19
CA PRO A 147 11.06 15.53 9.55
C PRO A 147 10.26 16.78 9.97
N GLY A 148 10.92 17.93 10.12
CA GLY A 148 10.26 19.16 10.56
C GLY A 148 9.08 19.58 9.68
N THR A 149 9.16 19.30 8.37
CA THR A 149 8.08 19.56 7.39
C THR A 149 6.82 18.76 7.67
N PHE A 150 6.92 17.59 8.32
CA PHE A 150 5.75 16.84 8.78
C PHE A 150 4.93 17.64 9.82
N ILE A 151 5.61 18.48 10.60
CA ILE A 151 5.00 19.29 11.64
C ILE A 151 4.45 20.59 11.07
N THR A 152 5.20 21.24 10.17
CA THR A 152 4.88 22.60 9.69
C THR A 152 4.01 22.63 8.44
N ASP A 153 4.16 21.66 7.54
CA ASP A 153 3.63 21.77 6.18
C ASP A 153 2.39 20.89 5.96
N LEU A 154 2.16 19.92 6.84
CA LEU A 154 1.07 18.97 6.73
C LEU A 154 -0.20 19.51 7.41
N PRO A 155 -1.34 19.68 6.71
CA PRO A 155 -2.57 20.16 7.33
C PRO A 155 -3.03 19.24 8.47
N GLY A 156 -3.56 19.80 9.56
CA GLY A 156 -3.83 19.03 10.78
C GLY A 156 -4.73 17.78 10.61
N GLY A 157 -5.72 17.83 9.71
CA GLY A 157 -6.55 16.66 9.39
C GLY A 157 -5.77 15.55 8.67
N GLU A 158 -4.83 15.93 7.80
CA GLU A 158 -3.98 15.00 7.07
C GLU A 158 -2.85 14.47 7.96
N GLN A 159 -2.25 15.34 8.79
CA GLN A 159 -1.27 14.97 9.81
C GLN A 159 -1.82 13.93 10.77
N ARG A 160 -3.09 14.05 11.15
CA ARG A 160 -3.79 13.07 11.98
C ARG A 160 -3.92 11.70 11.33
N LEU A 161 -4.25 11.64 10.05
CA LEU A 161 -4.28 10.38 9.30
C LEU A 161 -2.88 9.81 9.13
N ALA A 162 -1.88 10.64 8.89
CA ALA A 162 -0.48 10.24 8.76
C ALA A 162 0.08 9.65 10.06
N VAL A 163 -0.19 10.30 11.20
CA VAL A 163 0.19 9.76 12.52
C VAL A 163 -0.55 8.45 12.79
N ALA A 164 -1.86 8.37 12.51
CA ALA A 164 -2.60 7.12 12.65
C ALA A 164 -2.00 5.99 11.79
N GLN A 165 -1.62 6.30 10.54
CA GLN A 165 -0.97 5.38 9.61
C GLN A 165 0.31 4.78 10.22
N ILE A 166 1.17 5.64 10.79
CA ILE A 166 2.42 5.21 11.44
C ILE A 166 2.13 4.39 12.69
N VAL A 167 1.29 4.90 13.60
CA VAL A 167 1.03 4.25 14.89
C VAL A 167 0.38 2.88 14.71
N LEU A 168 -0.66 2.79 13.89
CA LEU A 168 -1.35 1.53 13.65
C LEU A 168 -0.43 0.50 12.98
N THR A 169 0.44 0.92 12.05
CA THR A 169 1.40 0.01 11.41
C THR A 169 2.46 -0.48 12.39
N LEU A 170 3.08 0.42 13.15
CA LEU A 170 4.15 0.06 14.08
C LEU A 170 3.65 -0.76 15.26
N THR A 171 2.46 -0.48 15.79
CA THR A 171 1.88 -1.24 16.92
C THR A 171 1.34 -2.62 16.54
N ARG A 172 1.29 -2.96 15.23
CA ARG A 172 1.13 -4.35 14.79
C ARG A 172 2.42 -5.17 14.82
N GLN A 173 3.57 -4.51 14.89
CA GLN A 173 4.84 -5.22 14.96
C GLN A 173 4.99 -5.87 16.31
N SER A 174 5.47 -7.12 16.30
CA SER A 174 5.80 -7.82 17.54
C SER A 174 6.83 -7.01 18.33
N GLY A 175 6.57 -6.81 19.63
CA GLY A 175 7.45 -6.05 20.51
C GLY A 175 7.28 -4.53 20.47
N VAL A 176 6.25 -3.98 19.80
CA VAL A 176 5.89 -2.55 19.83
C VAL A 176 4.45 -2.39 20.31
N GLY A 177 4.26 -1.87 21.52
CA GLY A 177 2.94 -1.56 22.06
C GLY A 177 2.57 -0.09 21.96
N GLN A 178 3.57 0.79 21.86
CA GLN A 178 3.40 2.24 21.90
C GLN A 178 4.38 2.94 20.97
N VAL A 179 4.03 4.16 20.56
CA VAL A 179 4.83 5.01 19.69
C VAL A 179 5.00 6.39 20.31
N ARG A 180 6.19 6.95 20.20
CA ARG A 180 6.51 8.33 20.60
C ARG A 180 7.12 9.05 19.42
N PHE A 181 6.87 10.35 19.32
CA PHE A 181 7.37 11.18 18.23
C PHE A 181 8.33 12.26 18.72
N THR A 182 9.39 12.48 17.94
CA THR A 182 10.37 13.54 18.13
C THR A 182 10.65 14.22 16.80
N SER A 183 11.18 15.44 16.81
CA SER A 183 11.72 16.11 15.63
C SER A 183 12.85 17.02 16.08
N ASN A 184 14.00 17.02 15.39
CA ASN A 184 15.20 17.75 15.80
C ASN A 184 15.57 17.53 17.29
N ASN A 185 15.46 16.28 17.77
CA ASN A 185 15.67 15.89 19.18
C ASN A 185 14.68 16.51 20.20
N GLU A 186 13.65 17.21 19.75
CA GLU A 186 12.60 17.76 20.62
C GLU A 186 11.36 16.85 20.64
N PRO A 187 10.79 16.56 21.83
CA PRO A 187 9.55 15.82 21.95
C PRO A 187 8.39 16.55 21.26
N GLN A 188 7.61 15.83 20.44
CA GLN A 188 6.52 16.42 19.69
C GLN A 188 5.15 16.05 20.26
N SER A 189 4.20 16.98 20.16
CA SER A 189 2.77 16.68 20.27
C SER A 189 2.27 16.17 18.93
N VAL A 190 1.38 15.17 18.96
CA VAL A 190 0.75 14.65 17.74
C VAL A 190 -0.77 14.58 17.90
N PRO A 191 -1.54 14.78 16.82
CA PRO A 191 -2.98 14.56 16.84
C PRO A 191 -3.32 13.08 17.09
N ARG A 192 -4.23 12.84 18.04
CA ARG A 192 -4.86 11.53 18.28
C ARG A 192 -6.03 11.28 17.33
N GLY A 193 -6.57 10.08 17.33
CA GLY A 193 -7.73 9.66 16.55
C GLY A 193 -9.01 10.45 16.80
N ARG A 194 -9.10 11.28 17.86
CA ARG A 194 -10.21 12.24 18.07
C ARG A 194 -9.84 13.70 17.74
N GLY A 195 -8.57 13.99 17.43
CA GLY A 195 -8.10 15.26 16.87
C GLY A 195 -7.60 16.25 17.92
N ASP A 196 -7.78 15.91 19.18
CA ASP A 196 -7.02 16.44 20.28
C ASP A 196 -5.54 16.06 20.17
N LEU A 197 -4.66 16.91 20.71
CA LEU A 197 -3.22 16.70 20.69
C LEU A 197 -2.77 15.93 21.93
N SER A 198 -1.76 15.08 21.77
CA SER A 198 -1.00 14.54 22.89
C SER A 198 -0.16 15.63 23.57
N THR A 199 0.24 15.41 24.81
CA THR A 199 1.30 16.21 25.45
C THR A 199 2.63 15.94 24.73
N PRO A 200 3.55 16.92 24.61
CA PRO A 200 4.83 16.70 23.95
C PRO A 200 5.59 15.50 24.55
N GLY A 201 5.97 14.54 23.71
CA GLY A 201 6.71 13.34 24.12
C GLY A 201 5.88 12.24 24.79
N ALA A 202 4.57 12.44 24.97
CA ALA A 202 3.68 11.37 25.41
C ALA A 202 3.66 10.24 24.36
N THR A 203 3.61 9.00 24.84
CA THR A 203 3.39 7.83 24.00
C THR A 203 1.93 7.74 23.59
N VAL A 204 1.68 7.27 22.37
CA VAL A 204 0.36 6.93 21.85
C VAL A 204 0.33 5.46 21.43
N ALA A 205 -0.84 4.84 21.47
CA ALA A 205 -1.03 3.42 21.17
C ALA A 205 -2.12 3.23 20.11
N CYS A 206 -2.34 1.98 19.71
CA CYS A 206 -3.39 1.64 18.75
C CYS A 206 -4.77 2.19 19.18
N ASP A 207 -5.12 2.07 20.47
CA ASP A 207 -6.43 2.50 21.00
C ASP A 207 -6.71 4.00 20.79
N ASP A 208 -5.67 4.84 20.80
CA ASP A 208 -5.80 6.29 20.54
C ASP A 208 -6.29 6.59 19.13
N TYR A 209 -6.21 5.61 18.21
CA TYR A 209 -6.58 5.72 16.80
C TYR A 209 -7.65 4.72 16.38
N ALA A 210 -8.18 3.90 17.30
CA ALA A 210 -9.17 2.86 16.99
C ALA A 210 -10.43 3.41 16.30
N ASN A 211 -10.82 4.65 16.58
CA ASN A 211 -11.99 5.26 15.94
C ASN A 211 -11.78 5.68 14.47
N LEU A 212 -10.56 5.53 13.94
CA LEU A 212 -10.25 5.70 12.53
C LEU A 212 -10.20 4.35 11.78
N LEU A 213 -10.24 3.23 12.50
CA LEU A 213 -10.34 1.91 11.90
C LEU A 213 -11.76 1.64 11.40
N PRO A 214 -11.94 0.80 10.37
CA PRO A 214 -13.24 0.25 10.03
C PRO A 214 -13.79 -0.60 11.18
N SER A 215 -15.11 -0.74 11.25
CA SER A 215 -15.81 -1.40 12.36
C SER A 215 -15.45 -2.88 12.57
N ASN A 216 -14.89 -3.54 11.56
CA ASN A 216 -14.45 -4.93 11.62
C ASN A 216 -12.99 -5.11 12.05
N PHE A 217 -12.27 -4.03 12.37
CA PHE A 217 -10.90 -4.06 12.85
C PHE A 217 -10.81 -3.53 14.28
N SER A 218 -9.94 -4.15 15.07
CA SER A 218 -9.65 -3.76 16.45
C SER A 218 -8.15 -3.76 16.67
N CYS A 219 -7.71 -2.92 17.60
CA CYS A 219 -6.49 -3.16 18.34
C CYS A 219 -6.61 -4.50 19.08
#